data_AF-A0A059WUE3-F1
#
_entry.id   AF-A0A059WUE3-F1
#
_cell.length_a   1.000
_cell.length_b   1.000
_cell.length_c   1.000
_cell.angle_alpha   90.00
_cell.angle_beta   90.00
_cell.angle_gamma   90.00
#
_symmetry.space_group_name_H-M   'P 1'
#
loop_
_entity.id
_entity.type
_entity.pdbx_description
1 polymer ?
#
loop_
_entity_poly.entity_id
_entity_poly.type
_entity_poly.pdbx_seq_one_letter_code
_entity_poly.pdbx_strand_id
1 'polypeptide(L)'
;MPLLGCIADDFTGGTDLANNLVKSGFRTVQTIGLPKSVKQLQKIDAVVVALKTRTCPVEQAVHESKEALNWLESIGCQQFYFKYCSTFDSTPRGNIGPVIEALLQELDASFTIACPAFPDNGRTVYRGHLFVHDQLLNESGMQHHPLTPMTDPNIVRVLTAQTNLPVELIRLDLIQQGEKPVAD
;
A
#
# COMPACT_ATOMS: atom_id res chain seq x y z
N MET A 1 17.34 9.63 12.49
CA MET A 1 15.96 9.16 12.75
C MET A 1 15.41 8.76 11.40
N PRO A 2 14.64 7.66 11.31
CA PRO A 2 14.11 7.22 10.02
C PRO A 2 13.23 8.31 9.41
N LEU A 3 13.34 8.50 8.10
CA LEU A 3 12.53 9.46 7.37
C LEU A 3 11.20 8.83 6.95
N LEU A 4 11.26 7.56 6.52
CA LEU A 4 10.13 6.83 5.92
C LEU A 4 9.61 5.73 6.84
N GLY A 5 8.33 5.80 7.18
CA GLY A 5 7.60 4.74 7.88
C GLY A 5 6.69 3.98 6.93
N CYS A 6 6.80 2.67 6.87
CA CYS A 6 5.96 1.84 6.01
C CYS A 6 5.11 0.89 6.85
N ILE A 7 3.85 0.71 6.45
CA ILE A 7 2.91 -0.22 7.06
C ILE A 7 2.55 -1.23 5.97
N ALA A 8 2.91 -2.50 6.15
CA ALA A 8 2.62 -3.55 5.18
C ALA A 8 1.51 -4.49 5.68
N ASP A 9 0.55 -4.81 4.80
CA ASP A 9 -0.62 -5.63 5.11
C ASP A 9 -0.31 -7.13 5.31
N ASP A 10 0.90 -7.56 4.94
CA ASP A 10 1.44 -8.89 5.09
C ASP A 10 2.97 -8.89 5.31
N PHE A 11 3.51 -10.07 5.63
CA PHE A 11 4.95 -10.25 5.83
C PHE A 11 5.74 -10.23 4.52
N THR A 12 5.25 -10.91 3.49
CA THR A 12 5.97 -11.08 2.21
C THR A 12 6.06 -9.77 1.45
N GLY A 13 4.97 -9.02 1.34
CA GLY A 13 4.95 -7.68 0.74
C GLY A 13 5.74 -6.65 1.55
N GLY A 14 5.82 -6.81 2.88
CA GLY A 14 6.71 -6.03 3.73
C GLY A 14 8.20 -6.27 3.40
N THR A 15 8.60 -7.53 3.23
CA THR A 15 9.97 -7.89 2.84
C THR A 15 10.30 -7.45 1.42
N ASP A 16 9.36 -7.56 0.49
CA ASP A 16 9.53 -7.06 -0.88
C ASP A 16 9.75 -5.53 -0.91
N LEU A 17 8.96 -4.76 -0.16
CA LEU A 17 9.17 -3.32 -0.02
C LEU A 17 10.55 -3.01 0.60
N ALA A 18 10.91 -3.69 1.70
CA ALA A 18 12.20 -3.50 2.34
C ALA A 18 13.38 -3.78 1.40
N ASN A 19 13.28 -4.83 0.58
CA ASN A 19 14.28 -5.16 -0.44
C ASN A 19 14.42 -4.05 -1.49
N ASN A 20 13.31 -3.48 -1.97
CA ASN A 20 13.34 -2.38 -2.95
C ASN A 20 13.92 -1.08 -2.36
N LEU A 21 13.62 -0.80 -1.08
CA LEU A 21 14.21 0.34 -0.36
C LEU A 21 15.72 0.17 -0.19
N VAL A 22 16.19 -1.02 0.20
CA VAL A 22 17.63 -1.32 0.32
C VAL A 22 18.35 -1.20 -1.02
N LYS A 23 17.77 -1.73 -2.11
CA LYS A 23 18.32 -1.57 -3.47
C LYS A 23 18.40 -0.10 -3.90
N SER A 24 17.49 0.72 -3.42
CA SER A 24 17.47 2.18 -3.64
C SER A 24 18.39 2.97 -2.69
N GLY A 25 19.16 2.28 -1.82
CA GLY A 25 20.16 2.89 -0.94
C GLY A 25 19.69 3.20 0.49
N PHE A 26 18.46 2.85 0.87
CA PHE A 26 17.96 3.07 2.23
C PHE A 26 18.45 1.98 3.19
N ARG A 27 19.00 2.37 4.34
CA ARG A 27 19.16 1.45 5.47
C ARG A 27 17.79 1.18 6.04
N THR A 28 17.30 -0.04 5.84
CA THR A 28 15.91 -0.40 6.14
C THR A 28 15.84 -1.48 7.21
N VAL A 29 14.91 -1.33 8.15
CA VAL A 29 14.57 -2.37 9.12
C VAL A 29 13.12 -2.80 8.88
N GLN A 30 12.89 -4.11 8.77
CA GLN A 30 11.55 -4.67 8.83
C GLN A 30 11.28 -5.19 10.24
N THR A 31 10.11 -4.88 10.79
CA THR A 31 9.61 -5.42 12.06
C THR A 31 8.40 -6.31 11.82
N ILE A 32 8.17 -7.26 12.73
CA ILE A 32 6.97 -8.09 12.77
C ILE A 32 6.10 -7.55 13.89
N GLY A 33 5.03 -6.83 13.53
CA GLY A 33 4.31 -5.96 14.46
C GLY A 33 5.19 -4.87 15.06
N LEU A 34 4.77 -4.33 16.21
CA LEU A 34 5.45 -3.21 16.87
C LEU A 34 6.58 -3.70 17.80
N PRO A 35 7.81 -3.20 17.64
CA PRO A 35 8.91 -3.60 18.50
C PRO A 35 8.78 -3.00 19.90
N LYS A 36 9.16 -3.78 20.92
CA LYS A 36 9.14 -3.34 22.34
C LYS A 36 10.22 -2.31 22.67
N SER A 37 11.21 -2.09 21.80
CA SER A 37 12.33 -1.17 22.03
C SER A 37 12.82 -0.53 20.74
N VAL A 38 12.98 0.79 20.77
CA VAL A 38 13.45 1.61 19.65
C VAL A 38 14.97 1.72 19.56
N LYS A 39 15.72 1.16 20.53
CA LYS A 39 17.19 1.30 20.61
C LYS A 39 17.93 0.73 19.38
N GLN A 40 17.31 -0.20 18.66
CA GLN A 40 17.87 -0.80 17.45
C GLN A 40 17.68 0.05 16.18
N LEU A 41 16.96 1.18 16.27
CA LEU A 41 16.60 2.03 15.12
C LEU A 41 17.55 3.22 14.92
N GLN A 42 18.73 3.19 15.53
CA GLN A 42 19.75 4.20 15.28
C GLN A 42 20.33 4.04 13.87
N LYS A 43 20.51 5.15 13.15
CA LYS A 43 21.10 5.18 11.80
C LYS A 43 20.30 4.38 10.76
N ILE A 44 18.97 4.33 10.90
CA ILE A 44 18.04 3.75 9.93
C ILE A 44 17.36 4.88 9.16
N ASP A 45 17.11 4.65 7.86
CA ASP A 45 16.48 5.60 6.95
C ASP A 45 14.99 5.28 6.73
N ALA A 46 14.63 3.98 6.72
CA ALA A 46 13.26 3.51 6.59
C ALA A 46 12.92 2.35 7.54
N VAL A 47 11.67 2.32 8.02
CA VAL A 47 11.15 1.22 8.84
C VAL A 47 9.91 0.63 8.18
N VAL A 48 9.84 -0.69 8.05
CA VAL A 48 8.68 -1.41 7.51
C VAL A 48 8.04 -2.24 8.63
N VAL A 49 6.87 -1.83 9.10
CA VAL A 49 6.05 -2.60 10.04
C VAL A 49 5.20 -3.58 9.25
N ALA A 50 5.51 -4.86 9.33
CA ALA A 50 4.72 -5.89 8.68
C ALA A 50 3.64 -6.43 9.62
N LEU A 51 2.39 -6.36 9.16
CA LEU A 51 1.18 -6.78 9.86
C LEU A 51 0.57 -8.02 9.17
N LYS A 52 -0.55 -8.51 9.72
CA LYS A 52 -1.35 -9.57 9.11
C LYS A 52 -2.78 -9.07 8.85
N THR A 53 -2.88 -7.94 8.17
CA THR A 53 -4.11 -7.15 8.08
C THR A 53 -4.83 -7.23 6.73
N ARG A 54 -4.29 -7.97 5.74
CA ARG A 54 -4.93 -8.12 4.42
C ARG A 54 -6.36 -8.65 4.47
N THR A 55 -6.57 -9.74 5.21
CA THR A 55 -7.85 -10.48 5.23
C THR A 55 -8.45 -10.63 6.62
N CYS A 56 -7.91 -9.93 7.62
CA CYS A 56 -8.52 -9.88 8.95
C CYS A 56 -9.78 -8.98 8.92
N PRO A 57 -10.60 -8.97 9.98
CA PRO A 57 -11.72 -8.03 10.09
C PRO A 57 -11.27 -6.57 9.87
N VAL A 58 -12.10 -5.78 9.19
CA VAL A 58 -11.80 -4.39 8.83
C VAL A 58 -11.40 -3.55 10.05
N GLU A 59 -12.15 -3.67 11.14
CA GLU A 59 -11.88 -2.94 12.40
C GLU A 59 -10.50 -3.27 12.96
N GLN A 60 -10.08 -4.53 12.87
CA GLN A 60 -8.75 -4.96 13.29
C GLN A 60 -7.67 -4.39 12.37
N ALA A 61 -7.87 -4.44 11.05
CA ALA A 61 -6.92 -3.89 10.08
C ALA A 61 -6.70 -2.39 10.27
N VAL A 62 -7.78 -1.65 10.48
CA VAL A 62 -7.75 -0.21 10.77
C VAL A 62 -7.02 0.04 12.09
N HIS A 63 -7.39 -0.68 13.16
CA HIS A 63 -6.77 -0.50 14.48
C HIS A 63 -5.26 -0.74 14.45
N GLU A 64 -4.81 -1.90 13.95
CA GLU A 64 -3.38 -2.23 13.88
C GLU A 64 -2.60 -1.27 12.99
N SER A 65 -3.20 -0.79 11.90
CA SER A 65 -2.54 0.18 11.00
C SER A 65 -2.38 1.55 11.68
N LYS A 66 -3.37 1.99 12.45
CA LYS A 66 -3.28 3.23 13.24
C LYS A 66 -2.24 3.12 14.36
N GLU A 67 -2.19 1.98 15.05
CA GLU A 67 -1.14 1.74 16.06
C GLU A 67 0.26 1.77 15.42
N ALA A 68 0.42 1.18 14.23
CA ALA A 68 1.67 1.23 13.48
C ALA A 68 2.04 2.66 13.04
N LEU A 69 1.07 3.43 12.56
CA LEU A 69 1.26 4.83 12.19
C LEU A 69 1.76 5.65 13.39
N ASN A 70 1.03 5.61 14.51
CA ASN A 70 1.37 6.35 15.72
C ASN A 70 2.75 5.97 16.25
N TRP A 71 3.11 4.69 16.17
CA TRP A 71 4.44 4.24 16.54
C TRP A 71 5.53 4.78 15.60
N LEU A 72 5.30 4.78 14.29
CA LEU A 72 6.21 5.32 13.29
C LEU A 72 6.40 6.85 13.47
N GLU A 73 5.33 7.58 13.77
CA GLU A 73 5.41 9.01 14.13
C GLU A 73 6.24 9.22 15.40
N SER A 74 6.03 8.40 16.43
CA SER A 74 6.75 8.52 17.70
C SER A 74 8.27 8.34 17.59
N ILE A 75 8.75 7.65 16.54
CA ILE A 75 10.17 7.47 16.25
C ILE A 75 10.72 8.48 15.22
N GLY A 76 9.89 9.44 14.80
CA GLY A 76 10.27 10.59 13.97
C GLY A 76 10.14 10.38 12.46
N CYS A 77 9.41 9.37 11.99
CA CYS A 77 9.08 9.25 10.56
C CYS A 77 8.23 10.46 10.12
N GLN A 78 8.47 10.94 8.90
CA GLN A 78 7.80 12.12 8.34
C GLN A 78 6.98 11.81 7.08
N GLN A 79 7.28 10.69 6.43
CA GLN A 79 6.54 10.20 5.28
C GLN A 79 6.08 8.77 5.53
N PHE A 80 4.89 8.45 5.05
CA PHE A 80 4.26 7.16 5.29
C PHE A 80 3.92 6.43 3.99
N TYR A 81 4.16 5.12 3.98
CA TYR A 81 3.85 4.25 2.86
C TYR A 81 2.96 3.10 3.33
N PHE A 82 1.71 3.07 2.89
CA PHE A 82 0.84 1.91 3.08
C PHE A 82 1.03 0.91 1.95
N LYS A 83 1.60 -0.25 2.27
CA LYS A 83 1.93 -1.32 1.34
C LYS A 83 0.88 -2.43 1.39
N TYR A 84 0.24 -2.65 0.25
CA TYR A 84 -0.67 -3.77 -0.02
C TYR A 84 -0.21 -4.54 -1.26
N CYS A 85 -0.89 -5.65 -1.59
CA CYS A 85 -0.50 -6.53 -2.69
C CYS A 85 -0.55 -5.84 -4.07
N SER A 86 0.39 -6.14 -4.95
CA SER A 86 0.43 -5.59 -6.33
C SER A 86 -0.69 -6.13 -7.23
N THR A 87 -1.40 -7.17 -6.80
CA THR A 87 -2.64 -7.68 -7.42
C THR A 87 -3.91 -7.11 -6.78
N PHE A 88 -3.77 -6.10 -5.90
CA PHE A 88 -4.86 -5.36 -5.26
C PHE A 88 -5.80 -6.23 -4.41
N ASP A 89 -5.27 -7.34 -3.87
CA ASP A 89 -5.95 -8.36 -3.08
C ASP A 89 -6.85 -7.76 -2.00
N SER A 90 -8.16 -7.82 -2.24
CA SER A 90 -9.16 -7.25 -1.34
C SER A 90 -10.55 -7.75 -1.71
N THR A 91 -11.56 -7.41 -0.90
CA THR A 91 -12.98 -7.62 -1.20
C THR A 91 -13.69 -6.28 -1.21
N PRO A 92 -14.96 -6.18 -1.65
CA PRO A 92 -15.73 -4.93 -1.51
C PRO A 92 -15.80 -4.38 -0.07
N ARG A 93 -15.47 -5.18 0.95
CA ARG A 93 -15.42 -4.72 2.34
C ARG A 93 -14.07 -4.16 2.77
N GLY A 94 -13.02 -4.32 1.97
CA GLY A 94 -11.66 -3.89 2.31
C GLY A 94 -10.59 -5.00 2.20
N ASN A 95 -9.39 -4.79 2.75
CA ASN A 95 -9.05 -3.75 3.74
C ASN A 95 -8.32 -2.51 3.18
N ILE A 96 -8.06 -2.43 1.88
CA ILE A 96 -7.30 -1.32 1.29
C ILE A 96 -8.00 0.02 1.52
N GLY A 97 -9.27 0.14 1.09
CA GLY A 97 -10.07 1.37 1.26
C GLY A 97 -10.16 1.84 2.72
N PRO A 98 -10.69 1.02 3.66
CA PRO A 98 -10.87 1.43 5.05
C PRO A 98 -9.56 1.83 5.76
N VAL A 99 -8.44 1.16 5.46
CA VAL A 99 -7.15 1.53 6.03
C VAL A 99 -6.64 2.85 5.45
N ILE A 100 -6.81 3.09 4.13
CA ILE A 100 -6.48 4.38 3.52
C ILE A 100 -7.27 5.52 4.18
N GLU A 101 -8.59 5.37 4.36
CA GLU A 101 -9.43 6.38 5.02
C GLU A 101 -8.91 6.71 6.42
N ALA A 102 -8.64 5.67 7.22
CA ALA A 102 -8.18 5.84 8.58
C ALA A 102 -6.81 6.52 8.65
N LEU A 103 -5.87 6.16 7.77
CA LEU A 103 -4.54 6.76 7.75
C LEU A 103 -4.58 8.22 7.27
N LEU A 104 -5.39 8.54 6.26
CA LEU A 104 -5.61 9.93 5.82
C LEU A 104 -6.17 10.78 6.96
N GLN A 105 -7.16 10.25 7.70
CA GLN A 105 -7.76 10.95 8.82
C GLN A 105 -6.76 11.21 9.95
N GLU A 106 -5.96 10.21 10.35
CA GLU A 106 -4.96 10.38 11.41
C GLU A 106 -3.84 11.37 11.01
N LEU A 107 -3.48 11.40 9.73
CA LEU A 107 -2.45 12.29 9.19
C LEU A 107 -2.97 13.70 8.85
N ASP A 108 -4.26 13.98 9.02
CA ASP A 108 -4.93 15.20 8.55
C ASP A 108 -4.64 15.50 7.06
N ALA A 109 -4.58 14.43 6.25
CA ALA A 109 -4.28 14.50 4.83
C ALA A 109 -5.57 14.38 4.01
N SER A 110 -5.71 15.21 2.97
CA SER A 110 -6.89 15.23 2.11
C SER A 110 -6.78 14.34 0.87
N PHE A 111 -5.58 13.83 0.56
CA PHE A 111 -5.31 13.12 -0.69
C PHE A 111 -4.17 12.11 -0.54
N THR A 112 -4.26 10.99 -1.28
CA THR A 112 -3.17 10.03 -1.46
C THR A 112 -3.30 9.31 -2.80
N ILE A 113 -2.27 8.56 -3.17
CA ILE A 113 -2.24 7.74 -4.39
C ILE A 113 -2.38 6.26 -4.07
N ALA A 114 -3.12 5.54 -4.92
CA ALA A 114 -3.17 4.08 -4.91
C ALA A 114 -2.52 3.53 -6.18
N CYS A 115 -1.30 3.00 -6.06
CA CYS A 115 -0.52 2.50 -7.20
C CYS A 115 -0.03 1.07 -6.94
N PRO A 116 -0.77 0.04 -7.39
CA PRO A 116 -0.34 -1.35 -7.27
C PRO A 116 0.63 -1.79 -8.38
N ALA A 117 0.95 -0.91 -9.34
CA ALA A 117 1.83 -1.24 -10.46
C ALA A 117 3.23 -1.63 -9.94
N PHE A 118 3.73 -2.76 -10.44
CA PHE A 118 5.08 -3.25 -10.19
C PHE A 118 5.63 -3.89 -11.47
N PRO A 119 6.14 -3.07 -12.42
CA PRO A 119 6.53 -3.55 -13.76
C PRO A 119 7.61 -4.63 -13.77
N ASP A 120 8.57 -4.59 -12.85
CA ASP A 120 9.61 -5.63 -12.72
C ASP A 120 9.03 -7.01 -12.42
N ASN A 121 7.84 -7.05 -11.82
CA ASN A 121 7.08 -8.27 -11.59
C ASN A 121 5.85 -8.36 -12.51
N GLY A 122 5.83 -7.67 -13.65
CA GLY A 122 4.76 -7.76 -14.65
C GLY A 122 3.41 -7.20 -14.21
N ARG A 123 3.33 -6.35 -13.18
CA ARG A 123 2.08 -5.69 -12.79
C ARG A 123 2.03 -4.29 -13.39
N THR A 124 1.08 -4.03 -14.28
CA THR A 124 0.94 -2.72 -14.93
C THR A 124 -0.50 -2.21 -14.87
N VAL A 125 -0.68 -0.89 -14.86
CA VAL A 125 -2.01 -0.27 -14.85
C VAL A 125 -2.16 0.60 -16.09
N TYR A 126 -3.22 0.36 -16.86
CA TYR A 126 -3.57 1.18 -18.02
C TYR A 126 -5.05 1.54 -17.98
N ARG A 127 -5.37 2.84 -18.04
CA ARG A 127 -6.74 3.36 -17.93
C ARG A 127 -7.52 2.79 -16.73
N GLY A 128 -6.84 2.68 -15.59
CA GLY A 128 -7.40 2.12 -14.35
C GLY A 128 -7.59 0.60 -14.36
N HIS A 129 -7.18 -0.11 -15.41
CA HIS A 129 -7.24 -1.57 -15.45
C HIS A 129 -5.88 -2.15 -15.08
N LEU A 130 -5.86 -3.05 -14.11
CA LEU A 130 -4.67 -3.77 -13.66
C LEU A 130 -4.45 -5.02 -14.52
N PHE A 131 -3.24 -5.14 -15.04
CA PHE A 131 -2.75 -6.27 -15.79
C PHE A 131 -1.73 -7.05 -14.97
N VAL A 132 -1.77 -8.36 -15.10
CA VAL A 132 -0.78 -9.31 -14.59
C VAL A 132 -0.16 -10.00 -15.79
N HIS A 133 1.09 -9.66 -16.07
CA HIS A 133 1.73 -9.93 -17.35
C HIS A 133 0.85 -9.43 -18.51
N ASP A 134 0.52 -10.30 -19.46
CA ASP A 134 -0.26 -9.96 -20.65
C ASP A 134 -1.79 -10.10 -20.45
N GLN A 135 -2.24 -10.43 -19.25
CA GLN A 135 -3.66 -10.70 -18.95
C GLN A 135 -4.25 -9.64 -18.02
N LEU A 136 -5.55 -9.38 -18.14
CA LEU A 136 -6.27 -8.61 -17.12
C LEU A 136 -6.25 -9.36 -15.79
N LEU A 137 -6.34 -8.63 -14.68
CA LEU A 137 -6.35 -9.18 -13.32
C LEU A 137 -7.36 -10.34 -13.15
N ASN A 138 -8.57 -10.18 -13.70
CA ASN A 138 -9.65 -11.16 -13.62
C ASN A 138 -9.49 -12.37 -14.57
N GLU A 139 -8.42 -12.40 -15.36
CA GLU A 139 -8.08 -13.48 -16.28
C GLU A 139 -6.74 -14.13 -15.92
N SER A 140 -6.05 -13.63 -14.90
CA SER A 140 -4.67 -14.02 -14.57
C SER A 140 -4.53 -15.20 -13.59
N GLY A 141 -5.64 -15.79 -13.18
CA GLY A 141 -5.74 -16.74 -12.06
C GLY A 141 -6.20 -16.09 -10.76
N MET A 142 -6.07 -14.77 -10.60
CA MET A 142 -6.51 -14.06 -9.39
C MET A 142 -8.03 -14.07 -9.21
N GLN A 143 -8.81 -14.28 -10.26
CA GLN A 143 -10.25 -14.50 -10.18
C GLN A 143 -10.64 -15.75 -9.37
N HIS A 144 -9.72 -16.69 -9.20
CA HIS A 144 -9.90 -17.90 -8.38
C HIS A 144 -9.10 -17.84 -7.07
N HIS A 145 -8.56 -16.68 -6.69
CA HIS A 145 -7.79 -16.56 -5.45
C HIS A 145 -8.65 -16.99 -4.25
N PRO A 146 -8.15 -17.86 -3.35
CA PRO A 146 -9.00 -18.55 -2.37
C PRO A 146 -9.61 -17.64 -1.30
N LEU A 147 -9.02 -16.47 -1.06
CA LEU A 147 -9.45 -15.54 -0.01
C LEU A 147 -10.04 -14.23 -0.57
N THR A 148 -9.53 -13.78 -1.71
CA THR A 148 -9.81 -12.47 -2.31
C THR A 148 -9.90 -12.61 -3.83
N PRO A 149 -10.91 -13.34 -4.34
CA PRO A 149 -11.06 -13.54 -5.78
C PRO A 149 -11.26 -12.19 -6.48
N MET A 150 -10.36 -11.87 -7.40
CA MET A 150 -10.34 -10.59 -8.11
C MET A 150 -11.06 -10.74 -9.46
N THR A 151 -12.34 -10.37 -9.52
CA THR A 151 -13.18 -10.55 -10.72
C THR A 151 -13.38 -9.28 -11.55
N ASP A 152 -12.93 -8.13 -11.04
CA ASP A 152 -12.96 -6.85 -11.73
C ASP A 152 -11.51 -6.32 -11.89
N PRO A 153 -11.02 -6.12 -13.11
CA PRO A 153 -9.67 -5.59 -13.32
C PRO A 153 -9.57 -4.08 -13.14
N ASN A 154 -10.69 -3.35 -13.06
CA ASN A 154 -10.69 -1.90 -12.91
C ASN A 154 -10.48 -1.50 -11.45
N ILE A 155 -9.27 -1.12 -11.09
CA ILE A 155 -8.90 -0.81 -9.69
C ILE A 155 -9.59 0.45 -9.14
N VAL A 156 -10.07 1.35 -10.01
CA VAL A 156 -10.88 2.49 -9.58
C VAL A 156 -12.21 2.00 -9.02
N ARG A 157 -12.90 1.09 -9.73
CA ARG A 157 -14.14 0.47 -9.24
C ARG A 157 -13.91 -0.40 -8.01
N VAL A 158 -12.85 -1.21 -8.01
CA VAL A 158 -12.51 -2.07 -6.87
C VAL A 158 -12.26 -1.25 -5.61
N LEU A 159 -11.50 -0.15 -5.71
CA LEU A 159 -11.25 0.73 -4.57
C LEU A 159 -12.52 1.48 -4.16
N THR A 160 -13.26 2.06 -5.11
CA THR A 160 -14.53 2.77 -4.85
C THR A 160 -15.52 1.92 -4.05
N ALA A 161 -15.55 0.61 -4.30
CA ALA A 161 -16.44 -0.29 -3.56
C ALA A 161 -16.11 -0.40 -2.06
N GLN A 162 -14.90 -0.01 -1.64
CA GLN A 162 -14.35 -0.21 -0.29
C GLN A 162 -14.24 1.08 0.54
N THR A 163 -14.50 2.25 -0.06
CA THR A 163 -14.31 3.56 0.57
C THR A 163 -15.47 4.49 0.26
N ASN A 164 -15.77 5.38 1.20
CA ASN A 164 -16.69 6.50 1.04
C ASN A 164 -16.01 7.74 0.44
N LEU A 165 -14.67 7.73 0.30
CA LEU A 165 -13.94 8.82 -0.34
C LEU A 165 -14.08 8.76 -1.87
N PRO A 166 -14.09 9.92 -2.55
CA PRO A 166 -14.00 9.95 -4.01
C PRO A 166 -12.73 9.26 -4.51
N VAL A 167 -12.85 8.40 -5.51
CA VAL A 167 -11.73 7.73 -6.16
C VAL A 167 -11.67 8.14 -7.62
N GLU A 168 -10.56 8.77 -8.01
CA GLU A 168 -10.33 9.23 -9.37
C GLU A 168 -9.09 8.58 -9.99
N LEU A 169 -8.93 8.72 -11.31
CA LEU A 169 -7.85 8.12 -12.07
C LEU A 169 -6.88 9.18 -12.61
N ILE A 170 -5.63 9.14 -12.13
CA ILE A 170 -4.52 9.77 -12.83
C ILE A 170 -4.09 8.85 -13.97
N ARG A 171 -4.30 9.30 -15.21
CA ARG A 171 -4.05 8.48 -16.40
C ARG A 171 -2.58 8.50 -16.80
N LEU A 172 -2.12 7.40 -17.41
CA LEU A 172 -0.74 7.26 -17.90
C LEU A 172 -0.34 8.35 -18.91
N ASP A 173 -1.26 8.80 -19.76
CA ASP A 173 -1.00 9.87 -20.73
C ASP A 173 -0.79 11.24 -20.05
N LEU A 174 -1.32 11.45 -18.84
CA LEU A 174 -0.99 12.62 -18.03
C LEU A 174 0.38 12.45 -17.36
N ILE A 175 0.66 11.27 -16.77
CA ILE A 175 1.95 10.96 -16.13
C ILE A 175 3.11 11.11 -17.11
N GLN A 176 2.93 10.70 -18.36
CA GLN A 176 3.94 10.81 -19.42
C GLN A 176 4.28 12.25 -19.81
N GLN A 177 3.46 13.24 -19.44
CA GLN A 177 3.75 14.66 -19.66
C GLN A 177 4.69 15.25 -18.60
N GLY A 178 5.05 14.47 -17.58
CA GLY A 178 5.99 14.85 -16.52
C GLY A 178 5.30 15.15 -15.19
N GLU A 179 6.10 15.58 -14.21
CA GLU A 179 5.65 15.78 -12.82
C GLU A 179 4.65 16.93 -12.66
N LYS A 180 4.92 18.07 -13.31
CA LYS A 180 4.13 19.30 -13.11
C LYS A 180 2.64 19.10 -13.44
N PRO A 181 2.25 18.51 -14.59
CA PRO A 181 0.84 18.23 -14.88
C PRO A 181 0.15 17.22 -13.96
N VAL A 182 0.90 16.44 -13.16
CA VAL A 182 0.35 15.46 -12.21
C VAL A 182 0.14 16.08 -10.83
N ALA A 183 0.91 17.11 -10.49
CA ALA A 183 0.85 17.79 -9.20
C ALA A 183 -0.23 18.89 -9.14
N ASP A 184 -0.63 19.43 -10.29
CA ASP A 184 -1.71 20.42 -10.46
C ASP A 184 -3.10 19.76 -10.50
#